data_AF-A0A969BQ82-F1
#
_entry.id   AF-A0A969BQ82-F1
#
_cell.length_a   1.000
_cell.length_b   1.000
_cell.length_c   1.000
_cell.angle_alpha   90.00
_cell.angle_beta   90.00
_cell.angle_gamma   90.00
#
_symmetry.space_group_name_H-M   'P 1'
#
loop_
_entity.id
_entity.type
_entity.pdbx_description
1 polymer ?
#
loop_
_entity_poly.entity_id
_entity_poly.type
_entity_poly.pdbx_seq_one_letter_code
_entity_poly.pdbx_strand_id
1 'polypeptide(L)'
;MGISDIIKYPFWTLALATGAKSFKDNKMIGSAVLNRKGLHAKRVKLAHDLAWSRRARLAKSIAPEDRAAFDRDGFVMKRDFLPPAEFAALRDAALSYRAPVRQSRSEGDTITRRMAL
;
A
#
# COMPACT_ATOMS: atom_id res chain seq x y z
N MET A 1 34.13 0.38 -2.90
CA MET A 1 33.30 1.08 -1.89
C MET A 1 33.73 2.53 -1.93
N GLY A 2 32.90 3.45 -2.43
CA GLY A 2 33.30 4.87 -2.54
C GLY A 2 33.15 5.58 -1.20
N ILE A 3 33.92 6.65 -0.95
CA ILE A 3 33.80 7.50 0.25
C ILE A 3 32.36 8.05 0.40
N SER A 4 31.69 8.28 -0.73
CA SER A 4 30.28 8.69 -0.80
C SER A 4 29.27 7.63 -0.32
N ASP A 5 29.64 6.34 -0.33
CA ASP A 5 28.80 5.28 0.22
C ASP A 5 28.85 5.27 1.75
N ILE A 6 30.03 5.52 2.33
CA ILE A 6 30.26 5.51 3.78
C ILE A 6 29.42 6.60 4.48
N ILE A 7 29.32 7.79 3.88
CA ILE A 7 28.53 8.91 4.40
C ILE A 7 27.02 8.59 4.42
N LYS A 8 26.55 7.71 3.53
CA LYS A 8 25.14 7.33 3.41
C LYS A 8 24.73 6.18 4.33
N TYR A 9 25.68 5.45 4.92
CA TYR A 9 25.38 4.37 5.87
C TYR A 9 24.46 4.78 7.03
N PRO A 10 24.67 5.90 7.76
CA PRO A 10 23.77 6.32 8.83
C PRO A 10 22.35 6.64 8.33
N PHE A 11 22.22 7.15 7.11
CA PHE A 11 20.90 7.39 6.50
C PHE A 11 20.23 6.08 6.06
N TRP A 12 21.00 5.13 5.52
CA TRP A 12 20.51 3.82 5.14
C TRP A 12 20.10 2.95 6.34
N THR A 13 20.79 3.06 7.47
CA THR A 13 20.40 2.41 8.72
C THR A 13 19.12 3.02 9.28
N LEU A 14 18.98 4.35 9.27
CA LEU A 14 17.74 5.00 9.68
C LEU A 14 16.56 4.63 8.75
N ALA A 15 16.83 4.50 7.44
CA ALA A 15 15.84 4.04 6.47
C ALA A 15 15.35 2.60 6.71
N LEU A 16 16.09 1.75 7.45
CA LEU A 16 15.60 0.42 7.83
C LEU A 16 14.36 0.49 8.73
N ALA A 17 14.23 1.56 9.52
CA ALA A 17 13.07 1.83 10.35
C ALA A 17 11.91 2.48 9.57
N THR A 18 12.07 2.71 8.27
CA THR A 18 11.07 3.34 7.40
C THR A 18 10.45 2.31 6.44
N GLY A 19 9.39 2.73 5.73
CA GLY A 19 8.72 1.94 4.69
C GLY A 19 9.51 1.72 3.40
N ALA A 20 10.82 2.04 3.36
CA ALA A 20 11.68 1.89 2.20
C ALA A 20 11.75 0.43 1.71
N LYS A 21 11.44 0.22 0.43
CA LYS A 21 11.40 -1.12 -0.20
C LYS A 21 12.43 -1.32 -1.31
N SER A 22 13.19 -0.27 -1.68
CA SER A 22 14.19 -0.38 -2.75
C SER A 22 15.45 -1.10 -2.26
N PHE A 23 15.68 -2.30 -2.79
CA PHE A 23 16.90 -3.07 -2.57
C PHE A 23 18.09 -2.53 -3.38
N LYS A 24 17.82 -1.81 -4.48
CA LYS A 24 18.83 -1.22 -5.35
C LYS A 24 19.41 0.08 -4.78
N ASP A 25 18.55 0.93 -4.22
CA ASP A 25 18.95 2.28 -3.77
C ASP A 25 19.44 2.30 -2.31
N ASN A 26 19.06 1.30 -1.52
CA ASN A 26 19.54 1.12 -0.15
C ASN A 26 20.41 -0.13 -0.06
N LYS A 27 21.73 0.05 -0.10
CA LYS A 27 22.72 -1.04 -0.05
C LYS A 27 22.68 -1.83 1.27
N MET A 28 22.11 -1.27 2.35
CA MET A 28 21.89 -2.01 3.61
C MET A 28 20.71 -2.98 3.49
N ILE A 29 19.61 -2.56 2.83
CA ILE A 29 18.47 -3.43 2.54
C ILE A 29 18.85 -4.50 1.51
N GLY A 30 19.65 -4.14 0.50
CA GLY A 30 20.17 -5.04 -0.54
C GLY A 30 21.33 -5.94 -0.11
N SER A 31 21.92 -5.76 1.07
CA SER A 31 23.13 -6.49 1.48
C SER A 31 22.84 -7.97 1.73
N ALA A 32 23.47 -8.85 0.95
CA ALA A 32 23.35 -10.29 1.08
C ALA A 32 23.80 -10.82 2.47
N VAL A 33 24.85 -10.24 3.08
CA VAL A 33 25.34 -10.67 4.40
C VAL A 33 24.30 -10.39 5.49
N LEU A 34 23.78 -9.16 5.54
CA LEU A 34 22.73 -8.77 6.49
C LEU A 34 21.43 -9.57 6.29
N ASN A 35 21.05 -9.84 5.03
CA ASN A 35 19.87 -10.65 4.74
C ASN A 35 20.06 -12.12 5.13
N ARG A 36 21.25 -12.71 4.94
CA ARG A 36 21.59 -14.03 5.50
C ARG A 36 21.55 -14.07 7.02
N LYS A 37 21.92 -12.97 7.68
CA LYS A 37 21.75 -12.78 9.15
C LYS A 37 20.30 -12.52 9.58
N GLY A 38 19.34 -12.55 8.65
CA GLY A 38 17.91 -12.44 8.93
C GLY A 38 17.35 -11.02 8.99
N LEU A 39 18.06 -9.99 8.48
CA LEU A 39 17.57 -8.60 8.46
C LEU A 39 16.20 -8.51 7.76
N HIS A 40 16.08 -9.03 6.55
CA HIS A 40 14.81 -9.00 5.81
C HIS A 40 13.68 -9.73 6.55
N ALA A 41 13.95 -10.93 7.05
CA ALA A 41 12.96 -11.71 7.80
C ALA A 41 12.45 -10.96 9.05
N LYS A 42 13.36 -10.32 9.80
CA LYS A 42 12.99 -9.48 10.96
C LYS A 42 12.14 -8.28 10.55
N ARG A 43 12.44 -7.63 9.41
CA ARG A 43 11.65 -6.51 8.89
C ARG A 43 10.24 -6.94 8.47
N VAL A 44 10.12 -8.08 7.80
CA VAL A 44 8.81 -8.65 7.42
C VAL A 44 8.00 -8.98 8.67
N LYS A 45 8.61 -9.62 9.67
CA LYS A 45 7.96 -9.90 10.95
C LYS A 45 7.49 -8.62 11.65
N LEU A 46 8.35 -7.61 11.77
CA LEU A 46 7.99 -6.32 12.36
C LEU A 46 6.83 -5.65 11.61
N ALA A 47 6.85 -5.65 10.28
CA ALA A 47 5.78 -5.08 9.47
C ALA A 47 4.45 -5.85 9.68
N HIS A 48 4.51 -7.17 9.78
CA HIS A 48 3.36 -8.02 10.10
C HIS A 48 2.78 -7.69 11.48
N ASP A 49 3.64 -7.58 12.51
CA ASP A 49 3.23 -7.28 13.88
C ASP A 49 2.62 -5.86 13.99
N LEU A 50 3.21 -4.89 13.29
CA LEU A 50 2.66 -3.53 13.16
C LEU A 50 1.30 -3.51 12.47
N ALA A 51 1.12 -4.32 11.42
CA ALA A 51 -0.17 -4.44 10.74
C ALA A 51 -1.24 -5.04 11.66
N TRP A 52 -0.90 -6.05 12.46
CA TRP A 52 -1.81 -6.62 13.47
C TRP A 52 -2.14 -5.65 14.59
N SER A 53 -1.14 -4.92 15.10
CA SER A 53 -1.36 -3.86 16.10
C SER A 53 -2.32 -2.79 15.58
N ARG A 54 -2.12 -2.35 14.33
CA ARG A 54 -3.02 -1.40 13.66
C ARG A 54 -4.43 -1.98 13.51
N ARG A 55 -4.56 -3.24 13.09
CA ARG A 55 -5.86 -3.92 13.00
C ARG A 55 -6.58 -3.99 14.35
N ALA A 56 -5.87 -4.35 15.41
CA ALA A 56 -6.44 -4.38 16.77
C ALA A 56 -6.92 -3.00 17.24
N ARG A 57 -6.18 -1.93 16.91
CA ARG A 57 -6.59 -0.55 17.24
C ARG A 57 -7.84 -0.11 16.48
N LEU A 58 -7.93 -0.46 15.18
CA LEU A 58 -9.08 -0.13 14.34
C LEU A 58 -10.31 -1.00 14.65
N ALA A 59 -10.12 -2.18 15.24
CA ALA A 59 -11.22 -3.09 15.54
C ALA A 59 -12.28 -2.49 16.48
N LYS A 60 -11.92 -1.48 17.29
CA LYS A 60 -12.89 -0.76 18.14
C LYS A 60 -13.88 0.11 17.36
N SER A 61 -13.58 0.42 16.10
CA SER A 61 -14.37 1.31 15.23
C SER A 61 -15.04 0.55 14.08
N ILE A 62 -14.95 -0.78 14.07
CA ILE A 62 -15.47 -1.65 13.00
C ILE A 62 -16.52 -2.58 13.62
N ALA A 63 -17.62 -2.81 12.91
CA ALA A 63 -18.66 -3.73 13.33
C ALA A 63 -18.07 -5.16 13.52
N PRO A 64 -18.38 -5.88 14.62
CA PRO A 64 -17.86 -7.21 14.87
C PRO A 64 -18.09 -8.19 13.70
N GLU A 65 -19.22 -8.06 13.00
CA GLU A 65 -19.62 -8.90 11.88
C GLU A 65 -18.72 -8.67 10.66
N ASP A 66 -18.37 -7.42 10.38
CA ASP A 66 -17.46 -7.07 9.29
C ASP A 66 -16.05 -7.56 9.55
N ARG A 67 -15.61 -7.50 10.81
CA ARG A 67 -14.32 -8.06 11.21
C ARG A 67 -14.30 -9.57 11.00
N ALA A 68 -15.34 -10.28 11.44
CA ALA A 68 -15.45 -11.72 11.26
C ALA A 68 -15.50 -12.11 9.78
N ALA A 69 -16.24 -11.36 8.95
CA ALA A 69 -16.27 -11.57 7.50
C ALA A 69 -14.90 -11.34 6.86
N PHE A 70 -14.20 -10.27 7.23
CA PHE A 70 -12.85 -9.98 6.72
C PHE A 70 -11.84 -11.04 7.13
N ASP A 71 -11.86 -11.48 8.40
CA ASP A 71 -10.93 -12.49 8.91
C ASP A 71 -11.16 -13.87 8.25
N ARG A 72 -12.41 -14.18 7.83
CA ARG A 72 -12.76 -15.42 7.13
C ARG A 72 -12.49 -15.37 5.62
N ASP A 73 -12.96 -14.31 4.96
CA ASP A 73 -13.05 -14.25 3.50
C ASP A 73 -11.96 -13.34 2.87
N GLY A 74 -11.29 -12.52 3.67
CA GLY A 74 -10.31 -11.52 3.20
C GLY A 74 -10.93 -10.25 2.62
N PHE A 75 -12.27 -10.15 2.59
CA PHE A 75 -13.01 -8.97 2.15
C PHE A 75 -14.32 -8.82 2.95
N VAL A 76 -14.93 -7.64 2.87
CA VAL A 76 -16.26 -7.37 3.44
C VAL A 76 -17.18 -6.92 2.32
N MET A 77 -18.33 -7.57 2.18
CA MET A 77 -19.37 -7.17 1.24
C MET A 77 -20.44 -6.36 1.97
N LYS A 78 -20.52 -5.06 1.68
CA LYS A 78 -21.62 -4.19 2.09
C LYS A 78 -22.59 -4.03 0.93
N ARG A 79 -23.75 -4.68 1.03
CA ARG A 79 -24.84 -4.49 0.06
C ARG A 79 -25.56 -3.18 0.33
N ASP A 80 -26.01 -2.54 -0.74
CA ASP A 80 -26.84 -1.33 -0.68
C ASP A 80 -26.26 -0.23 0.22
N PHE A 81 -24.93 -0.05 0.16
CA PHE A 81 -24.21 0.93 0.99
C PHE A 81 -24.69 2.37 0.74
N LEU A 82 -25.12 2.67 -0.49
CA LEU A 82 -25.71 3.95 -0.87
C LEU A 82 -27.21 3.77 -1.07
N PRO A 83 -28.05 4.74 -0.63
CA PRO A 83 -29.46 4.78 -0.99
C PRO A 83 -29.63 4.71 -2.52
N PRO A 84 -30.66 4.01 -3.02
CA PRO A 84 -30.83 3.79 -4.47
C PRO A 84 -30.83 5.08 -5.31
N ALA A 85 -31.42 6.16 -4.78
CA ALA A 85 -31.45 7.46 -5.45
C ALA A 85 -30.05 8.10 -5.56
N GLU A 86 -29.26 8.06 -4.48
CA GLU A 86 -27.89 8.58 -4.47
C GLU A 86 -26.97 7.76 -5.37
N PHE A 87 -27.12 6.44 -5.35
CA PHE A 87 -26.38 5.56 -6.25
C PHE A 87 -26.70 5.85 -7.73
N ALA A 88 -27.98 6.02 -8.07
CA ALA A 88 -28.39 6.36 -9.43
C ALA A 88 -27.80 7.72 -9.87
N ALA A 89 -27.89 8.74 -9.01
CA ALA A 89 -27.32 10.06 -9.29
C ALA A 89 -25.79 10.00 -9.49
N LEU A 90 -25.07 9.27 -8.63
CA LEU A 90 -23.62 9.11 -8.73
C LEU A 90 -23.22 8.36 -10.02
N ARG A 91 -23.93 7.29 -10.35
CA ARG A 91 -23.71 6.52 -11.58
C ARG A 91 -23.88 7.42 -12.80
N ASP A 92 -24.96 8.18 -12.86
CA ASP A 92 -25.27 9.02 -14.01
C ASP A 92 -24.24 10.16 -14.14
N ALA A 93 -23.81 10.76 -13.02
CA ALA A 93 -22.71 11.73 -12.99
C ALA A 93 -21.38 11.13 -13.49
N ALA A 94 -21.01 9.93 -13.02
CA ALA A 94 -19.76 9.28 -13.41
C ALA A 94 -19.73 8.88 -14.90
N LEU A 95 -20.85 8.41 -15.45
CA LEU A 95 -20.95 7.98 -16.86
C LEU A 95 -21.07 9.17 -17.83
N SER A 96 -21.72 10.26 -17.40
CA SER A 96 -21.84 11.49 -18.19
C SER A 96 -20.59 12.38 -18.12
N TYR A 97 -19.70 12.14 -17.16
CA TYR A 97 -18.49 12.94 -16.99
C TYR A 97 -17.62 12.91 -18.26
N ARG A 98 -17.30 14.11 -18.76
CA ARG A 98 -16.39 14.34 -19.87
C ARG A 98 -15.30 15.30 -19.41
N ALA A 99 -14.08 14.79 -19.30
CA ALA A 99 -12.91 15.59 -18.99
C ALA A 99 -11.79 15.34 -20.00
N PRO A 100 -10.93 16.34 -20.25
CA PRO A 100 -9.74 16.13 -21.06
C PRO A 100 -8.84 15.07 -20.39
N VAL A 101 -8.44 14.07 -21.17
CA VAL A 101 -7.46 13.05 -20.73
C VAL A 101 -6.11 13.73 -20.63
N ARG A 102 -5.61 13.90 -19.40
CA ARG A 102 -4.34 14.62 -19.18
C ARG A 102 -3.12 13.70 -19.29
N GLN A 103 -3.27 12.42 -18.98
CA GLN A 103 -2.17 11.45 -19.01
C GLN A 103 -2.66 10.09 -19.50
N SER A 104 -2.11 9.64 -20.61
CA SER A 104 -2.21 8.27 -21.08
C SER A 104 -0.85 7.62 -20.81
N ARG A 105 -0.76 6.76 -19.79
CA ARG A 105 0.44 5.98 -19.53
C ARG A 105 0.27 4.62 -20.19
N SER A 106 1.16 4.28 -21.11
CA SER A 106 1.31 2.91 -21.60
C SER A 106 2.19 2.16 -20.59
N GLU A 107 1.64 1.09 -20.03
CA GLU A 107 2.37 0.13 -19.21
C GLU A 107 2.25 -1.21 -19.92
N GLY A 108 3.27 -1.51 -20.73
CA GLY A 108 3.15 -2.54 -21.78
C GLY A 108 2.06 -2.17 -22.79
N ASP A 109 1.22 -3.13 -23.16
CA ASP A 109 0.13 -2.94 -24.14
C ASP A 109 -1.13 -2.27 -23.56
N THR A 110 -1.16 -1.99 -22.26
CA THR A 110 -2.32 -1.36 -21.62
C THR A 110 -2.19 0.15 -21.60
N ILE A 111 -3.11 0.84 -22.26
CA ILE A 111 -3.23 2.31 -22.18
C ILE A 111 -4.09 2.68 -20.97
N THR A 112 -3.45 3.15 -19.91
CA THR A 112 -4.15 3.69 -18.74
C THR A 112 -4.42 5.18 -18.95
N ARG A 113 -5.70 5.55 -19.09
CA ARG A 113 -6.13 6.95 -19.17
C ARG A 113 -6.48 7.47 -17.78
N ARG A 114 -5.77 8.49 -17.31
CA ARG A 114 -6.09 9.18 -16.06
C ARG A 114 -6.89 10.45 -16.36
N MET A 115 -8.13 10.46 -15.89
CA MET A 115 -8.97 11.66 -15.80
C MET A 115 -8.80 12.19 -14.38
N ALA A 116 -8.39 13.44 -14.22
CA ALA A 116 -8.37 14.08 -12.91
C ALA A 116 -9.81 14.47 -12.58
N LEU A 117 -10.41 13.76 -11.61
CA LEU A 117 -11.70 14.10 -11.00
C LEU A 117 -11.53 15.28 -10.04
#